data_AF-A0A9D6TRC8-F1
#
_entry.id   AF-A0A9D6TRC8-F1
#
_cell.length_a   1.000
_cell.length_b   1.000
_cell.length_c   1.000
_cell.angle_alpha   90.00
_cell.angle_beta   90.00
_cell.angle_gamma   90.00
#
_symmetry.space_group_name_H-M   'P 1'
#
loop_
_entity.id
_entity.type
_entity.pdbx_description
1 polymer ?
#
loop_
_entity_poly.entity_id
_entity_poly.type
_entity_poly.pdbx_seq_one_letter_code
_entity_poly.pdbx_strand_id
1 'polypeptide(L)'
;MTAQTVQLHQLEVIGYADVLPAGKGPAVVPPVFHDRNDPTQCFVPPFRIAGNWLVDPQVVSFDEIKELALAERVTLPLGFQHPAQPDWQMWIGVDGAVHYEPAKKAKRNLQNLYREHLATATTALRAGKIDKAEHHARIALAADERALEPDALIAVCHALRGEQKHVAFIRRAAVEAGHSADTFEVLTKTYAEMVPAPACEIRLPAAAEILVPAPNSRLKAALMKFFDGNFVAQVRSSKLCPRRAA
;
A
#
# COMPACT_ATOMS: atom_id res chain seq x y z
N MET A 1 26.25 -17.33 12.11
CA MET A 1 25.80 -15.97 12.45
C MET A 1 24.77 -16.13 13.54
N THR A 2 25.02 -15.61 14.74
CA THR A 2 24.04 -15.60 15.84
C THR A 2 22.98 -14.56 15.54
N ALA A 3 21.70 -14.95 15.56
CA ALA A 3 20.59 -14.02 15.37
C ALA A 3 20.61 -12.96 16.47
N GLN A 4 20.44 -11.69 16.09
CA GLN A 4 20.35 -10.60 17.06
C GLN A 4 18.92 -10.57 17.61
N THR A 5 18.76 -10.57 18.92
CA THR A 5 17.44 -10.57 19.56
C THR A 5 17.34 -9.51 20.64
N VAL A 6 16.26 -8.74 20.62
CA VAL A 6 15.97 -7.70 21.62
C VAL A 6 14.60 -7.96 22.24
N GLN A 7 14.47 -7.72 23.54
CA GLN A 7 13.22 -7.93 24.27
C GLN A 7 12.22 -6.80 24.01
N LEU A 8 11.00 -7.10 23.57
CA LEU A 8 9.99 -6.06 23.26
C LEU A 8 9.65 -5.17 24.45
N HIS A 9 9.65 -5.68 25.69
CA HIS A 9 9.32 -4.87 26.87
C HIS A 9 10.33 -3.75 27.16
N GLN A 10 11.51 -3.82 26.53
CA GLN A 10 12.56 -2.81 26.58
C GLN A 10 12.38 -1.73 25.51
N LEU A 11 11.38 -1.87 24.63
CA LEU A 11 11.22 -1.02 23.46
C LEU A 11 9.98 -0.14 23.56
N GLU A 12 10.07 1.03 22.94
CA GLU A 12 8.94 1.90 22.65
C GLU A 12 8.79 2.08 21.14
N VAL A 13 7.57 2.04 20.64
CA VAL A 13 7.22 2.40 19.27
C VAL A 13 7.23 3.91 19.15
N ILE A 14 8.08 4.44 18.28
CA ILE A 14 8.26 5.87 18.03
C ILE A 14 7.77 6.31 16.65
N GLY A 15 7.39 5.36 15.80
CA GLY A 15 6.99 5.61 14.43
C GLY A 15 6.84 4.33 13.63
N TYR A 16 6.87 4.46 12.31
CA TYR A 16 6.78 3.34 11.36
C TYR A 16 7.70 3.54 10.17
N ALA A 17 8.08 2.44 9.51
CA ALA A 17 8.85 2.52 8.28
C ALA A 17 7.95 2.86 7.11
N ASP A 18 8.56 3.52 6.13
CA ASP A 18 7.94 4.10 4.94
C ASP A 18 7.08 5.34 5.20
N VAL A 19 7.01 6.19 4.19
CA VAL A 19 6.04 7.29 4.10
C VAL A 19 4.91 6.82 3.20
N LEU A 20 3.69 6.78 3.75
CA LEU A 20 2.51 6.53 2.94
C LEU A 20 2.08 7.85 2.27
N PRO A 21 2.04 7.92 0.93
CA PRO A 21 1.46 9.07 0.25
C PRO A 21 0.01 9.27 0.67
N ALA A 22 -0.43 10.54 0.71
CA ALA A 22 -1.80 10.89 1.07
C ALA A 22 -2.81 10.09 0.21
N GLY A 23 -3.78 9.47 0.88
CA GLY A 23 -4.81 8.65 0.22
C GLY A 23 -4.40 7.23 -0.15
N LYS A 24 -3.19 6.76 0.23
CA LYS A 24 -2.77 5.34 0.07
C LYS A 24 -3.11 4.46 1.29
N GLY A 25 -4.01 4.90 2.16
CA GLY A 25 -4.52 4.14 3.30
C GLY A 25 -5.82 3.37 2.98
N PRO A 26 -6.14 2.31 3.76
CA PRO A 26 -5.40 1.86 4.93
C PRO A 26 -4.19 1.00 4.55
N ALA A 27 -3.16 0.95 5.41
CA ALA A 27 -2.01 0.08 5.17
C ALA A 27 -1.41 -0.43 6.47
N VAL A 28 -0.98 -1.69 6.48
CA VAL A 28 -0.18 -2.26 7.57
C VAL A 28 1.25 -1.83 7.40
N VAL A 29 1.83 -1.24 8.44
CA VAL A 29 3.19 -0.70 8.40
C VAL A 29 4.04 -1.32 9.49
N PRO A 30 5.33 -1.58 9.24
CA PRO A 30 6.21 -2.09 10.26
C PRO A 30 6.61 -0.97 11.23
N PRO A 31 6.55 -1.19 12.55
CA PRO A 31 6.91 -0.17 13.54
C PRO A 31 8.41 0.14 13.52
N VAL A 32 8.77 1.33 13.98
CA VAL A 32 10.13 1.74 14.32
C VAL A 32 10.22 1.82 15.84
N PHE A 33 11.24 1.18 16.40
CA PHE A 33 11.41 1.08 17.84
C PHE A 33 12.59 1.92 18.34
N HIS A 34 12.50 2.34 19.59
CA HIS A 34 13.54 2.98 20.38
C HIS A 34 13.81 2.14 21.63
N ASP A 35 15.08 1.97 22.01
CA ASP A 35 15.43 1.25 23.25
C ASP A 35 15.28 2.17 24.47
N ARG A 36 14.52 1.70 25.47
CA ARG A 36 14.30 2.41 26.73
C ARG A 36 15.51 2.35 27.65
N ASN A 37 16.36 1.32 27.51
CA ASN A 37 17.55 1.12 28.33
C ASN A 37 18.78 1.78 27.71
N ASP A 38 18.84 1.87 26.37
CA ASP A 38 19.87 2.61 25.63
C ASP A 38 19.22 3.63 24.68
N PRO A 39 19.00 4.87 25.13
CA PRO A 39 18.27 5.86 24.35
C PRO A 39 19.00 6.30 23.07
N THR A 40 20.21 5.81 22.81
CA THR A 40 20.94 6.07 21.56
C THR A 40 20.55 5.10 20.45
N GLN A 41 19.92 3.97 20.77
CA GLN A 41 19.63 2.91 19.82
C GLN A 41 18.16 2.89 19.37
N CYS A 42 17.99 2.74 18.06
CA CYS A 42 16.72 2.51 17.42
C CYS A 42 16.79 1.26 16.54
N PHE A 43 15.63 0.64 16.33
CA PHE A 43 15.51 -0.57 15.55
C PHE A 43 14.52 -0.35 14.40
N VAL A 44 14.99 -0.60 13.19
CA VAL A 44 14.21 -0.45 11.95
C VAL A 44 14.11 -1.78 11.20
N PRO A 45 13.08 -1.94 10.35
CA PRO A 45 12.96 -3.09 9.48
C PRO A 45 14.15 -3.21 8.50
N PRO A 46 14.44 -4.42 7.98
CA PRO A 46 13.69 -5.66 8.20
C PRO A 46 13.96 -6.26 9.60
N PHE A 47 12.91 -6.81 10.20
CA PHE A 47 12.97 -7.65 11.39
C PHE A 47 11.75 -8.58 11.40
N ARG A 48 11.71 -9.52 12.33
CA ARG A 48 10.48 -10.26 12.67
C ARG A 48 10.21 -10.20 14.16
N ILE A 49 8.94 -10.18 14.53
CA ILE A 49 8.49 -10.29 15.92
C ILE A 49 8.14 -11.76 16.19
N ALA A 50 8.76 -12.35 17.20
CA ALA A 50 8.55 -13.74 17.61
C ALA A 50 8.27 -13.82 19.11
N GLY A 51 6.98 -13.83 19.47
CA GLY A 51 6.54 -13.71 20.85
C GLY A 51 6.98 -12.37 21.44
N ASN A 52 7.82 -12.42 22.48
CA ASN A 52 8.32 -11.22 23.17
C ASN A 52 9.65 -10.69 22.61
N TRP A 53 10.10 -11.18 21.46
CA TRP A 53 11.40 -10.85 20.90
C TRP A 53 11.28 -10.17 19.54
N LEU A 54 12.08 -9.12 19.35
CA LEU A 54 12.43 -8.56 18.06
C LEU A 54 13.67 -9.31 17.55
N VAL A 55 13.59 -9.90 16.37
CA VAL A 55 14.63 -10.78 15.82
C VAL A 55 15.19 -10.20 14.53
N ASP A 56 16.52 -10.15 14.47
CA ASP A 56 17.36 -9.63 13.40
C ASP A 56 17.00 -8.19 12.97
N PRO A 57 16.82 -7.23 13.91
CA PRO A 57 16.58 -5.85 13.52
C PRO A 57 17.82 -5.19 12.93
N GLN A 58 17.59 -4.25 12.00
CA GLN A 58 18.61 -3.28 11.68
C GLN A 58 18.71 -2.27 12.83
N VAL A 59 19.88 -2.19 13.46
CA VAL A 59 20.17 -1.21 14.52
C VAL A 59 20.71 0.07 13.87
N VAL A 60 20.16 1.20 14.28
CA VAL A 60 20.61 2.53 13.88
C VAL A 60 20.64 3.45 15.09
N SER A 61 21.44 4.50 15.04
CA SER A 61 21.44 5.53 16.08
C SER A 61 20.19 6.41 16.00
N PHE A 62 19.88 7.12 17.10
CA PHE A 62 18.78 8.09 17.11
C PHE A 62 18.97 9.24 16.12
N ASP A 63 20.21 9.66 15.84
CA ASP A 63 20.48 10.70 14.85
C ASP A 63 20.29 10.18 13.42
N GLU A 64 20.71 8.95 13.13
CA GLU A 64 20.43 8.28 11.84
C GLU A 64 18.91 8.14 11.60
N ILE A 65 18.10 7.89 12.64
CA ILE A 65 16.64 7.89 12.52
C ILE A 65 16.09 9.23 12.02
N LYS A 66 16.63 10.35 12.50
CA LYS A 66 16.21 11.68 12.03
C LYS A 66 16.58 11.88 10.57
N GLU A 67 17.76 11.43 10.16
CA GLU A 67 18.18 11.46 8.75
C GLU A 67 17.27 10.60 7.87
N LEU A 68 16.90 9.40 8.34
CA LEU A 68 15.95 8.53 7.65
C LEU A 68 14.55 9.17 7.54
N ALA A 69 14.11 9.92 8.56
CA ALA A 69 12.85 10.65 8.52
C ALA A 69 12.89 11.79 7.49
N LEU A 70 13.99 12.56 7.46
CA LEU A 70 14.21 13.60 6.45
C LEU A 70 14.28 13.04 5.03
N ALA A 71 14.77 11.80 4.87
CA ALA A 71 14.83 11.09 3.60
C ALA A 71 13.52 10.34 3.25
N GLU A 72 12.43 10.56 4.00
CA GLU A 72 11.12 9.93 3.78
C GLU A 72 11.15 8.38 3.83
N ARG A 73 12.08 7.81 4.61
CA ARG A 73 12.21 6.36 4.79
C ARG A 73 11.52 5.85 6.06
N VAL A 74 11.27 6.73 7.02
CA VAL A 74 10.51 6.45 8.24
C VAL A 74 9.61 7.64 8.54
N THR A 75 8.47 7.37 9.17
CA THR A 75 7.56 8.39 9.67
C THR A 75 7.58 8.41 11.19
N LEU A 76 7.86 9.57 11.79
CA LEU A 76 7.92 9.79 13.24
C LEU A 76 6.81 10.78 13.65
N PRO A 77 5.60 10.31 13.97
CA PRO A 77 4.51 11.20 14.36
C PRO A 77 4.82 11.89 15.69
N LEU A 78 4.58 13.20 15.75
CA LEU A 78 4.83 13.99 16.97
C LEU A 78 4.04 13.43 18.16
N GLY A 79 4.73 13.16 19.27
CA GLY A 79 4.12 12.66 20.50
C GLY A 79 3.65 11.20 20.45
N PHE A 80 3.97 10.46 19.39
CA PHE A 80 3.64 9.04 19.30
C PHE A 80 4.73 8.21 19.97
N GLN A 81 4.49 7.83 21.22
CA GLN A 81 5.36 6.96 22.00
C GLN A 81 4.50 5.95 22.76
N HIS A 82 4.62 4.68 22.38
CA HIS A 82 3.86 3.59 22.99
C HIS A 82 4.78 2.43 23.36
N PRO A 83 4.65 1.83 24.55
CA PRO A 83 5.39 0.61 24.88
C PRO A 83 5.15 -0.46 23.83
N ALA A 84 6.21 -1.12 23.36
CA ALA A 84 6.05 -2.20 22.41
C ALA A 84 5.37 -3.40 23.08
N GLN A 85 4.34 -3.92 22.42
CA GLN A 85 3.53 -5.03 22.91
C GLN A 85 3.65 -6.23 21.96
N PRO A 86 3.72 -7.46 22.49
CA PRO A 86 3.64 -8.67 21.68
C PRO A 86 2.25 -8.77 21.02
N ASP A 87 2.18 -9.34 19.83
CA ASP A 87 0.94 -9.53 19.05
C ASP A 87 0.15 -8.23 18.78
N TRP A 88 0.82 -7.08 18.77
CA TRP A 88 0.26 -5.82 18.32
C TRP A 88 0.71 -5.49 16.91
N GLN A 89 -0.15 -4.77 16.20
CA GLN A 89 0.05 -4.41 14.82
C GLN A 89 -0.12 -2.90 14.67
N MET A 90 0.77 -2.32 13.88
CA MET A 90 0.68 -0.93 13.48
C MET A 90 0.07 -0.85 12.08
N TRP A 91 -0.89 0.05 11.91
CA TRP A 91 -1.52 0.29 10.62
C TRP A 91 -2.00 1.74 10.54
N ILE A 92 -2.09 2.25 9.32
CA ILE A 92 -2.53 3.62 9.04
C ILE A 92 -3.93 3.58 8.47
N GLY A 93 -4.82 4.42 9.00
CA GLY A 93 -6.21 4.56 8.56
C GLY A 93 -6.35 5.27 7.21
N VAL A 94 -7.57 5.29 6.67
CA VAL A 94 -7.90 6.03 5.43
C VAL A 94 -7.66 7.54 5.59
N ASP A 95 -7.85 8.05 6.80
CA ASP A 95 -7.63 9.43 7.21
C ASP A 95 -6.17 9.76 7.53
N GLY A 96 -5.26 8.77 7.41
CA GLY A 96 -3.87 8.91 7.80
C GLY A 96 -3.62 8.78 9.30
N ALA A 97 -4.64 8.44 10.10
CA ALA A 97 -4.47 8.22 11.53
C ALA A 97 -3.61 6.98 11.78
N VAL A 98 -2.69 7.10 12.74
CA VAL A 98 -1.81 6.01 13.13
C VAL A 98 -2.53 5.16 14.19
N HIS A 99 -2.68 3.87 13.92
CA HIS A 99 -3.24 2.91 14.86
C HIS A 99 -2.17 1.92 15.30
N TYR A 100 -2.04 1.73 16.61
CA TYR A 100 -1.25 0.68 17.22
C TYR A 100 -2.11 -0.06 18.23
N GLU A 101 -2.46 -1.30 17.91
CA GLU A 101 -3.46 -2.06 18.67
C GLU A 101 -3.25 -3.58 18.54
N PRO A 102 -3.92 -4.43 19.35
CA PRO A 102 -3.80 -5.88 19.24
C PRO A 102 -4.13 -6.37 17.82
N ALA A 103 -3.32 -7.28 17.28
CA ALA A 103 -3.41 -7.73 15.88
C ALA A 103 -4.78 -8.29 15.50
N LYS A 104 -5.47 -8.97 16.44
CA LYS A 104 -6.86 -9.44 16.23
C LYS A 104 -7.83 -8.27 16.02
N LYS A 105 -7.64 -7.16 16.74
CA LYS A 105 -8.46 -5.96 16.62
C LYS A 105 -8.14 -5.21 15.32
N ALA A 106 -6.85 -5.04 15.00
CA ALA A 106 -6.40 -4.46 13.72
C ALA A 106 -6.98 -5.24 12.54
N LYS A 107 -6.85 -6.57 12.53
CA LYS A 107 -7.43 -7.43 11.49
C LYS A 107 -8.94 -7.23 11.35
N ARG A 108 -9.68 -7.17 12.47
CA ARG A 108 -11.13 -6.93 12.43
C ARG A 108 -11.46 -5.55 11.85
N ASN A 109 -10.72 -4.52 12.24
CA ASN A 109 -10.94 -3.15 11.76
C ASN A 109 -10.67 -3.04 10.26
N LEU A 110 -9.55 -3.59 9.77
CA LEU A 110 -9.23 -3.65 8.35
C LEU A 110 -10.28 -4.45 7.56
N GLN A 111 -10.76 -5.58 8.10
CA GLN A 111 -11.84 -6.35 7.47
C GLN A 111 -13.18 -5.59 7.41
N ASN A 112 -13.47 -4.76 8.40
CA ASN A 112 -14.65 -3.89 8.35
C ASN A 112 -14.49 -2.83 7.24
N LEU A 113 -13.32 -2.17 7.17
CA LEU A 113 -13.02 -1.21 6.10
C LEU A 113 -13.12 -1.85 4.71
N TYR A 114 -12.57 -3.05 4.53
CA TYR A 114 -12.70 -3.82 3.28
C TYR A 114 -14.17 -3.97 2.86
N ARG A 115 -15.03 -4.47 3.76
CA ARG A 115 -16.45 -4.72 3.46
C ARG A 115 -17.21 -3.43 3.15
N GLU A 116 -17.00 -2.39 3.96
CA GLU A 116 -17.67 -1.11 3.80
C GLU A 116 -17.31 -0.44 2.47
N HIS A 117 -16.02 -0.43 2.13
CA HIS A 117 -15.54 0.18 0.90
C HIS A 117 -15.88 -0.66 -0.33
N LEU A 118 -15.84 -1.99 -0.27
CA LEU A 118 -16.30 -2.84 -1.37
C LEU A 118 -17.80 -2.66 -1.66
N ALA A 119 -18.62 -2.58 -0.62
CA ALA A 119 -20.06 -2.31 -0.77
C ALA A 119 -20.32 -0.93 -1.38
N THR A 120 -19.55 0.08 -0.95
CA THR A 120 -19.63 1.45 -1.49
C THR A 120 -19.16 1.51 -2.95
N ALA A 121 -18.07 0.82 -3.29
CA ALA A 121 -17.56 0.71 -4.66
C ALA A 121 -18.59 0.08 -5.59
N THR A 122 -19.18 -1.03 -5.16
CA THR A 122 -20.24 -1.74 -5.90
C THR A 122 -21.46 -0.85 -6.13
N THR A 123 -21.87 -0.10 -5.10
CA THR A 123 -22.99 0.84 -5.20
C THR A 123 -22.68 1.99 -6.17
N ALA A 124 -21.46 2.52 -6.14
CA ALA A 124 -21.01 3.57 -7.06
C ALA A 124 -20.96 3.05 -8.51
N LEU A 125 -20.50 1.81 -8.73
CA LEU A 125 -20.47 1.18 -10.05
C LEU A 125 -21.87 1.05 -10.64
N ARG A 126 -22.85 0.58 -9.86
CA ARG A 126 -24.27 0.51 -10.25
C ARG A 126 -24.87 1.86 -10.59
N ALA A 127 -24.35 2.92 -9.99
CA ALA A 127 -24.76 4.29 -10.27
C ALA A 127 -24.01 4.93 -11.44
N GLY A 128 -23.13 4.19 -12.15
CA GLY A 128 -22.29 4.70 -13.22
C GLY A 128 -21.18 5.65 -12.77
N LYS A 129 -20.90 5.74 -11.47
CA LYS A 129 -19.89 6.65 -10.89
C LYS A 129 -18.52 5.98 -10.86
N ILE A 130 -17.89 5.86 -12.03
CA ILE A 130 -16.69 5.01 -12.24
C ILE A 130 -15.52 5.43 -11.35
N ASP A 131 -15.20 6.73 -11.28
CA ASP A 131 -14.07 7.22 -10.46
C ASP A 131 -14.28 6.94 -8.97
N LYS A 132 -15.52 7.10 -8.49
CA LYS A 132 -15.87 6.81 -7.10
C LYS A 132 -15.83 5.30 -6.81
N ALA A 133 -16.25 4.48 -7.76
CA ALA A 133 -16.19 3.03 -7.65
C ALA A 133 -14.74 2.55 -7.53
N GLU A 134 -13.87 3.02 -8.43
CA GLU A 134 -12.45 2.68 -8.41
C GLU A 134 -11.77 3.16 -7.12
N HIS A 135 -12.02 4.40 -6.70
CA HIS A 135 -11.44 4.95 -5.47
C HIS A 135 -11.75 4.06 -4.25
N HIS A 136 -13.01 3.68 -4.05
CA HIS A 136 -13.37 2.81 -2.93
C HIS A 136 -12.86 1.37 -3.10
N ALA A 137 -12.79 0.84 -4.33
CA ALA A 137 -12.18 -0.47 -4.54
C ALA A 137 -10.69 -0.47 -4.19
N ARG A 138 -9.94 0.59 -4.51
CA ARG A 138 -8.54 0.72 -4.10
C ARG A 138 -8.36 0.73 -2.58
N ILE A 139 -9.25 1.41 -1.86
CA ILE A 139 -9.25 1.40 -0.39
C ILE A 139 -9.55 -0.02 0.14
N ALA A 140 -10.52 -0.72 -0.45
CA ALA A 140 -10.84 -2.09 -0.07
C ALA A 140 -9.65 -3.03 -0.32
N LEU A 141 -8.98 -2.91 -1.47
CA LEU A 141 -7.76 -3.67 -1.80
C LEU A 141 -6.64 -3.42 -0.78
N ALA A 142 -6.43 -2.16 -0.39
CA ALA A 142 -5.41 -1.81 0.60
C ALA A 142 -5.74 -2.35 2.01
N ALA A 143 -7.03 -2.47 2.33
CA ALA A 143 -7.50 -3.07 3.58
C ALA A 143 -7.34 -4.61 3.64
N ASP A 144 -7.47 -5.28 2.49
CA ASP A 144 -7.23 -6.72 2.33
C ASP A 144 -6.57 -7.03 0.98
N GLU A 145 -5.24 -7.00 0.95
CA GLU A 145 -4.44 -7.22 -0.27
C GLU A 145 -4.59 -8.63 -0.88
N ARG A 146 -5.27 -9.55 -0.17
CA ARG A 146 -5.53 -10.92 -0.64
C ARG A 146 -6.92 -11.09 -1.24
N ALA A 147 -7.76 -10.07 -1.20
CA ALA A 147 -9.09 -10.13 -1.77
C ALA A 147 -9.04 -9.90 -3.29
N LEU A 148 -9.77 -10.73 -4.03
CA LEU A 148 -9.76 -10.68 -5.50
C LEU A 148 -10.81 -9.70 -6.04
N GLU A 149 -11.89 -9.50 -5.29
CA GLU A 149 -13.04 -8.71 -5.67
C GLU A 149 -12.70 -7.23 -5.96
N PRO A 150 -11.86 -6.54 -5.17
CA PRO A 150 -11.44 -5.18 -5.49
C PRO A 150 -10.68 -5.08 -6.82
N ASP A 151 -9.76 -6.01 -7.10
CA ASP A 151 -9.00 -6.02 -8.36
C ASP A 151 -9.93 -6.22 -9.57
N ALA A 152 -10.90 -7.15 -9.45
CA ALA A 152 -11.90 -7.36 -10.49
C ALA A 152 -12.74 -6.08 -10.74
N LEU A 153 -13.14 -5.38 -9.68
CA LEU A 153 -13.90 -4.13 -9.80
C LEU A 153 -13.05 -3.02 -10.46
N ILE A 154 -11.79 -2.84 -10.03
CA ILE A 154 -10.86 -1.87 -10.60
C ILE A 154 -10.64 -2.17 -12.10
N ALA A 155 -10.49 -3.44 -12.46
CA ALA A 155 -10.36 -3.85 -13.86
C ALA A 155 -11.60 -3.48 -14.69
N VAL A 156 -12.81 -3.64 -14.16
CA VAL A 156 -14.04 -3.17 -14.84
C VAL A 156 -14.04 -1.65 -15.02
N CYS A 157 -13.63 -0.88 -14.01
CA CYS A 157 -13.51 0.56 -14.13
C CYS A 157 -12.54 0.97 -15.25
N HIS A 158 -11.38 0.33 -15.36
CA HIS A 158 -10.43 0.57 -16.47
C HIS A 158 -10.98 0.12 -17.83
N ALA A 159 -11.68 -1.01 -17.88
CA ALA A 159 -12.30 -1.50 -19.11
C ALA A 159 -13.36 -0.52 -19.65
N LEU A 160 -14.17 0.06 -18.77
CA LEU A 160 -15.15 1.10 -19.09
C LEU A 160 -14.51 2.39 -19.64
N ARG A 161 -13.25 2.67 -19.28
CA ARG A 161 -12.46 3.78 -19.83
C ARG A 161 -11.67 3.39 -21.09
N GLY A 162 -11.79 2.16 -21.58
CA GLY A 162 -11.05 1.67 -22.76
C GLY A 162 -9.59 1.32 -22.49
N GLU A 163 -9.19 1.19 -21.22
CA GLU A 163 -7.79 1.05 -20.81
C GLU A 163 -7.34 -0.42 -20.73
N GLN A 164 -7.38 -1.12 -21.87
CA GLN A 164 -7.15 -2.57 -21.94
C GLN A 164 -5.79 -3.03 -21.41
N LYS A 165 -4.75 -2.19 -21.53
CA LYS A 165 -3.43 -2.49 -20.97
C LYS A 165 -3.45 -2.56 -19.44
N HIS A 166 -4.23 -1.71 -18.77
CA HIS A 166 -4.39 -1.75 -17.31
C HIS A 166 -5.16 -3.00 -16.88
N VAL A 167 -6.21 -3.37 -17.62
CA VAL A 167 -6.98 -4.60 -17.37
C VAL A 167 -6.06 -5.83 -17.42
N ALA A 168 -5.24 -5.95 -18.47
CA ALA A 168 -4.30 -7.05 -18.62
C ALA A 168 -3.26 -7.09 -17.50
N PHE A 169 -2.77 -5.92 -17.07
CA PHE A 169 -1.83 -5.81 -15.96
C PHE A 169 -2.45 -6.28 -14.63
N ILE A 170 -3.66 -5.80 -14.29
CA ILE A 170 -4.36 -6.18 -13.05
C ILE A 170 -4.63 -7.68 -13.03
N ARG A 171 -5.14 -8.24 -14.14
CA ARG A 171 -5.35 -9.69 -14.29
C ARG A 171 -4.07 -10.47 -14.02
N ARG A 172 -2.95 -10.04 -14.62
CA ARG A 172 -1.65 -10.69 -14.43
C ARG A 172 -1.19 -10.61 -12.98
N ALA A 173 -1.31 -9.44 -12.35
CA ALA A 173 -0.94 -9.25 -10.94
C ALA A 173 -1.76 -10.16 -10.02
N ALA A 174 -3.07 -10.29 -10.25
CA ALA A 174 -3.93 -11.19 -9.49
C ALA A 174 -3.51 -12.67 -9.64
N VAL A 175 -3.18 -13.12 -10.84
CA VAL A 175 -2.68 -14.48 -11.08
C VAL A 175 -1.32 -14.71 -10.41
N GLU A 176 -0.40 -13.75 -10.53
CA GLU A 176 0.91 -13.81 -9.86
C GLU A 176 0.79 -13.79 -8.32
N ALA A 177 -0.27 -13.20 -7.78
CA ALA A 177 -0.61 -13.26 -6.35
C ALA A 177 -1.25 -14.60 -5.91
N GLY A 178 -1.49 -15.53 -6.85
CA GLY A 178 -2.00 -16.87 -6.58
C GLY A 178 -3.51 -17.04 -6.80
N HIS A 179 -4.19 -16.05 -7.39
CA HIS A 179 -5.61 -16.16 -7.70
C HIS A 179 -5.86 -16.92 -9.02
N SER A 180 -7.02 -17.57 -9.12
CA SER A 180 -7.46 -18.22 -10.35
C SER A 180 -7.87 -17.18 -11.39
N ALA A 181 -7.34 -17.33 -12.61
CA ALA A 181 -7.72 -16.50 -13.75
C ALA A 181 -9.22 -16.63 -14.07
N ASP A 182 -9.78 -17.83 -13.96
CA ASP A 182 -11.20 -18.09 -14.22
C ASP A 182 -12.09 -17.37 -13.20
N THR A 183 -11.71 -17.40 -11.92
CA THR A 183 -12.45 -16.69 -10.87
C THR A 183 -12.42 -15.19 -11.11
N PHE A 184 -11.27 -14.65 -11.53
CA PHE A 184 -11.14 -13.23 -11.88
C PHE A 184 -12.03 -12.86 -13.08
N GLU A 185 -12.06 -13.68 -14.14
CA GLU A 185 -12.93 -13.47 -15.30
C GLU A 185 -14.42 -13.51 -14.93
N VAL A 186 -14.84 -14.46 -14.08
CA VAL A 186 -16.22 -14.52 -13.59
C VAL A 186 -16.58 -13.26 -12.81
N LEU A 187 -15.73 -12.82 -11.87
CA LEU A 187 -15.98 -11.63 -11.07
C LEU A 187 -16.04 -10.35 -11.92
N THR A 188 -15.10 -10.16 -12.85
CA THR A 188 -15.10 -9.00 -13.75
C THR A 188 -16.36 -8.97 -14.61
N LYS A 189 -16.81 -10.11 -15.13
CA LYS A 189 -18.09 -10.20 -15.84
C LYS A 189 -19.27 -9.84 -14.94
N THR A 190 -19.33 -10.39 -13.73
CA THR A 190 -20.40 -10.08 -12.77
C THR A 190 -20.47 -8.59 -12.43
N TYR A 191 -19.34 -7.91 -12.24
CA TYR A 191 -19.31 -6.47 -12.00
C TYR A 191 -19.67 -5.65 -13.24
N ALA A 192 -19.23 -6.07 -14.43
CA ALA A 192 -19.57 -5.42 -15.69
C ALA A 192 -21.09 -5.41 -15.95
N GLU A 193 -21.78 -6.50 -15.61
CA GLU A 193 -23.25 -6.62 -15.73
C GLU A 193 -24.01 -5.66 -14.79
N MET A 194 -23.36 -5.11 -13.76
CA MET A 194 -23.98 -4.16 -12.82
C MET A 194 -24.05 -2.72 -13.35
N VAL A 195 -23.39 -2.41 -14.47
CA VAL A 195 -23.29 -1.06 -15.00
C VAL A 195 -24.55 -0.71 -15.81
N PRO A 196 -25.22 0.42 -15.56
CA PRO A 196 -26.42 0.80 -16.32
C PRO A 196 -26.08 1.14 -17.77
N ALA A 197 -26.87 0.62 -18.73
CA ALA A 197 -26.78 0.99 -20.15
C ALA A 197 -27.16 2.48 -20.33
N PRO A 198 -26.38 3.30 -21.07
CA PRO A 198 -25.63 2.93 -22.27
C PRO A 198 -24.11 3.12 -22.14
N ALA A 199 -23.51 2.78 -21.00
CA ALA A 199 -22.05 2.90 -20.81
C ALA A 199 -21.28 1.74 -21.47
N CYS A 200 -21.16 1.78 -22.80
CA CYS A 200 -20.16 1.08 -23.62
C CYS A 200 -20.24 -0.47 -23.70
N GLU A 201 -20.06 -1.02 -24.91
CA GLU A 201 -19.72 -2.44 -25.08
C GLU A 201 -18.35 -2.70 -24.43
N ILE A 202 -18.33 -3.23 -23.21
CA ILE A 202 -17.10 -3.64 -22.54
C ILE A 202 -16.54 -4.86 -23.29
N ARG A 203 -15.52 -4.65 -24.13
CA ARG A 203 -14.71 -5.74 -24.68
C ARG A 203 -13.59 -6.07 -23.70
N LEU A 204 -13.70 -7.20 -23.00
CA LEU A 204 -12.59 -7.80 -22.26
C LEU A 204 -11.60 -8.40 -23.27
N PRO A 205 -10.27 -8.30 -23.03
CA PRO A 205 -9.29 -8.86 -23.94
C PRO A 205 -9.39 -10.40 -23.93
N ALA A 206 -9.32 -11.01 -25.11
CA ALA A 206 -9.33 -12.47 -25.25
C ALA A 206 -8.11 -13.09 -24.56
N ALA A 207 -8.29 -14.29 -23.99
CA ALA A 207 -7.31 -14.99 -23.15
C ALA A 207 -5.98 -15.37 -23.85
N ALA A 208 -5.81 -15.08 -25.14
CA ALA A 208 -4.70 -15.56 -25.95
C ALA A 208 -3.94 -14.40 -26.59
N GLU A 209 -3.04 -13.75 -25.85
CA GLU A 209 -1.84 -13.08 -26.38
C GLU A 209 -1.05 -12.42 -25.24
N ILE A 210 -0.33 -13.21 -24.45
CA ILE A 210 0.81 -12.69 -23.68
C ILE A 210 1.97 -13.64 -23.88
N LEU A 211 2.83 -13.31 -24.84
CA LEU A 211 4.17 -13.90 -24.95
C LEU A 211 4.95 -13.56 -23.67
N VAL A 212 5.38 -14.60 -22.97
CA VAL A 212 6.01 -14.53 -21.64
C VAL A 212 7.54 -14.48 -21.76
N PRO A 213 8.23 -13.46 -21.22
CA PRO A 213 9.53 -13.66 -20.62
C PRO A 213 9.41 -13.86 -19.10
N ALA A 214 10.25 -14.75 -18.58
CA ALA A 214 10.29 -15.29 -17.23
C ALA A 214 10.36 -14.23 -16.09
N PRO A 215 9.99 -14.59 -14.84
CA PRO A 215 9.74 -13.64 -13.78
C PRO A 215 11.04 -13.12 -13.14
N ASN A 216 11.09 -11.83 -12.85
CA ASN A 216 12.08 -11.25 -11.94
C ASN A 216 11.38 -10.45 -10.85
N SER A 217 11.87 -10.63 -9.62
CA SER A 217 11.39 -10.10 -8.34
C SER A 217 11.33 -8.57 -8.19
N ARG A 218 11.49 -7.81 -9.28
CA ARG A 218 11.47 -6.33 -9.30
C ARG A 218 10.09 -5.72 -9.55
N LEU A 219 9.07 -6.54 -9.87
CA LEU A 219 7.71 -6.06 -10.19
C LEU A 219 6.97 -5.45 -8.98
N LYS A 220 7.32 -5.84 -7.74
CA LYS A 220 6.70 -5.28 -6.52
C LYS A 220 6.97 -3.78 -6.34
N ALA A 221 8.15 -3.30 -6.77
CA ALA A 221 8.48 -1.87 -6.78
C ALA A 221 7.87 -1.13 -8.00
N ALA A 222 7.60 -1.84 -9.10
CA ALA A 222 6.93 -1.27 -10.27
C ALA A 222 5.43 -1.06 -10.02
N LEU A 223 4.79 -1.93 -9.23
CA LEU A 223 3.40 -1.80 -8.81
C LEU A 223 3.14 -0.46 -8.09
N MET A 224 4.09 0.01 -7.27
CA MET A 224 4.00 1.30 -6.58
C MET A 224 4.33 2.49 -7.49
N LYS A 225 5.33 2.37 -8.38
CA LYS A 225 5.74 3.46 -9.30
C LYS A 225 4.76 3.71 -10.45
N PHE A 226 3.99 2.71 -10.86
CA PHE A 226 3.03 2.87 -11.96
C PHE A 226 1.77 3.64 -11.53
N PHE A 227 1.49 3.73 -10.22
CA PHE A 227 0.44 4.58 -9.67
C PHE A 227 0.85 6.05 -9.47
N ASP A 228 2.11 6.42 -9.72
CA ASP A 228 2.62 7.80 -9.61
C ASP A 228 2.43 8.61 -10.90
N GLY A 229 1.31 8.40 -11.60
CA GLY A 229 0.95 9.16 -12.79
C GLY A 229 0.64 10.62 -12.46
N ASN A 230 1.68 11.45 -12.28
CA ASN A 230 1.61 12.87 -12.57
C ASN A 230 2.88 13.38 -13.26
N PHE A 231 2.66 13.66 -14.54
CA PHE A 231 3.39 14.56 -15.41
C PHE A 231 3.75 15.86 -14.66
N VAL A 232 5.04 16.13 -14.43
CA VAL A 232 5.52 17.49 -14.16
C VAL A 232 6.44 17.89 -15.29
N ALA A 233 6.03 18.97 -15.95
CA ALA A 233 6.71 19.62 -17.05
C ALA A 233 8.21 19.81 -16.77
N GLN A 234 8.99 19.57 -17.82
CA GLN A 234 10.40 19.86 -17.91
C GLN A 234 10.61 21.39 -17.86
N VAL A 235 10.69 21.98 -16.67
CA VAL A 235 11.23 23.34 -16.50
C VAL A 235 12.71 23.20 -16.17
N ARG A 236 13.55 23.36 -17.19
CA ARG A 236 14.99 23.58 -17.02
C ARG A 236 15.19 24.93 -16.33
N SER A 237 15.51 24.90 -15.04
CA SER A 237 16.17 26.02 -14.37
C SER A 237 17.68 25.88 -14.53
N SER A 238 18.31 26.93 -15.06
CA SER A 238 19.51 27.58 -14.51
C SER A 238 20.40 28.11 -15.63
N LYS A 239 20.50 29.44 -15.74
CA LYS A 239 21.80 30.11 -15.69
C LYS A 239 21.68 31.39 -14.88
N LEU A 240 22.44 31.37 -13.80
CA LEU A 240 22.81 32.46 -12.92
C LEU A 240 23.28 33.71 -13.68
N CYS A 241 22.95 34.88 -13.10
CA CYS A 241 23.57 36.18 -13.35
C CYS A 241 25.11 36.15 -13.25
N PRO A 242 25.77 37.18 -13.78
CA PRO A 242 26.34 38.14 -12.85
C PRO A 242 26.04 39.61 -13.19
N ARG A 243 25.87 40.40 -12.12
CA ARG A 243 25.81 41.86 -12.09
C ARG A 243 27.26 42.42 -12.04
N ARG A 244 27.55 43.42 -12.88
CA ARG A 244 28.37 44.64 -12.69
C ARG A 244 28.43 45.34 -14.06
N ALA A 245 28.32 46.65 -14.23
CA ALA A 245 28.60 47.78 -13.34
C ALA A 245 27.78 49.03 -13.73
N ALA A 246 27.42 49.82 -12.73
CA ALA A 246 27.66 51.26 -12.64
C ALA A 246 27.66 51.59 -11.14
#